data_AF-A0A7Y9WCG6-F1
#
_entry.id   AF-A0A7Y9WCG6-F1
#
_cell.length_a   1.000
_cell.length_b   1.000
_cell.length_c   1.000
_cell.angle_alpha   90.00
_cell.angle_beta   90.00
_cell.angle_gamma   90.00
#
_symmetry.space_group_name_H-M   'P 1'
#
loop_
_entity.id
_entity.type
_entity.pdbx_description
1 polymer ?
#
loop_
_entity_poly.entity_id
_entity_poly.type
_entity_poly.pdbx_seq_one_letter_code
_entity_poly.pdbx_strand_id
1 'polypeptide(L)'
;MTRSAFDYVDGVLHAEGVSAVSLAEQFGTPLYVYSRAALTAAWNAYAGACAGRRATVHVAVKANSNLAVLNVFARLGAGFDIVSGGELARVLAAGGKAENTVFSGVGKHADEMRDALAGRRQMLQRRIDSRA
;
A
#
# COMPACT_ATOMS: atom_id res chain seq x y z
N MET A 1 21.52 12.71 -9.86
CA MET A 1 20.76 12.04 -10.94
C MET A 1 20.13 10.80 -10.34
N THR A 2 18.80 10.76 -10.21
CA THR A 2 18.09 9.56 -9.71
C THR A 2 18.10 8.53 -10.83
N ARG A 3 18.81 7.42 -10.65
CA ARG A 3 18.84 6.31 -11.60
C ARG A 3 17.41 5.75 -11.73
N SER A 4 17.01 5.38 -12.95
CA SER A 4 15.72 4.72 -13.18
C SER A 4 15.64 3.46 -12.32
N ALA A 5 14.45 3.14 -11.80
CA ALA A 5 14.22 1.90 -11.04
C ALA A 5 14.41 0.64 -11.89
N PHE A 6 14.23 0.78 -13.20
CA PHE A 6 14.49 -0.25 -14.20
C PHE A 6 15.35 0.33 -15.31
N ASP A 7 16.49 -0.26 -15.56
CA ASP A 7 17.47 0.20 -16.54
C ASP A 7 18.15 -0.97 -17.25
N TYR A 8 18.63 -0.72 -18.46
CA TYR A 8 19.43 -1.69 -19.20
C TYR A 8 20.91 -1.39 -18.99
N VAL A 9 21.67 -2.42 -18.63
CA VAL A 9 23.14 -2.39 -18.56
C VAL A 9 23.64 -3.46 -19.52
N ASP A 10 24.39 -3.05 -20.54
CA ASP A 10 24.92 -3.93 -21.58
C ASP A 10 23.85 -4.86 -22.21
N GLY A 11 22.65 -4.32 -22.44
CA GLY A 11 21.53 -5.05 -23.03
C GLY A 11 20.75 -5.94 -22.06
N VAL A 12 21.12 -6.01 -20.78
CA VAL A 12 20.42 -6.77 -19.74
C VAL A 12 19.55 -5.86 -18.88
N LEU A 13 18.27 -6.19 -18.73
CA LEU A 13 17.36 -5.49 -17.82
C LEU A 13 17.79 -5.69 -16.36
N HIS A 14 17.90 -4.60 -15.62
CA HIS A 14 18.15 -4.58 -14.19
C HIS A 14 16.96 -3.95 -13.46
N ALA A 15 16.60 -4.52 -12.31
CA ALA A 15 15.65 -3.95 -11.35
C ALA A 15 16.43 -3.48 -10.13
N GLU A 16 16.44 -2.17 -9.88
CA GLU A 16 17.24 -1.54 -8.81
C GLU A 16 18.73 -1.96 -8.83
N GLY A 17 19.30 -2.13 -10.04
CA GLY A 17 20.69 -2.56 -10.21
C GLY A 17 20.92 -4.07 -10.05
N VAL A 18 19.87 -4.88 -9.90
CA VAL A 18 19.95 -6.35 -9.87
C VAL A 18 19.51 -6.92 -11.22
N SER A 19 20.34 -7.77 -11.83
CA SER A 19 20.07 -8.37 -13.15
C SER A 19 18.80 -9.23 -13.13
N ALA A 20 17.91 -9.00 -14.09
CA ALA A 20 16.71 -9.81 -14.28
C ALA A 20 17.04 -11.27 -14.61
N VAL A 21 18.20 -11.53 -15.26
CA VAL A 21 18.69 -12.89 -15.54
C VAL A 21 19.03 -13.59 -14.22
N SER A 22 19.82 -12.94 -13.35
CA SER A 22 20.16 -13.52 -12.04
C SER A 22 18.94 -13.77 -11.17
N LEU A 23 17.94 -12.90 -11.23
CA LEU A 23 16.68 -13.07 -10.51
C LEU A 23 15.88 -14.27 -11.06
N ALA A 24 15.82 -14.42 -12.38
CA ALA A 24 15.14 -15.56 -13.01
C ALA A 24 15.85 -16.89 -12.71
N GLU A 25 17.18 -16.91 -12.69
CA GLU A 25 17.96 -18.09 -12.30
C GLU A 25 17.76 -18.45 -10.83
N GLN A 26 17.74 -17.46 -9.95
CA GLN A 26 17.61 -17.67 -8.51
C GLN A 26 16.19 -18.07 -8.08
N PHE A 27 15.16 -17.43 -8.65
CA PHE A 27 13.77 -17.57 -8.20
C PHE A 27 12.87 -18.35 -9.18
N GLY A 28 13.38 -18.72 -10.35
CA GLY A 28 12.62 -19.38 -11.42
C GLY A 28 11.68 -18.44 -12.16
N THR A 29 10.92 -18.99 -13.12
CA THR A 29 9.94 -18.25 -13.92
C THR A 29 8.61 -18.99 -14.02
N PRO A 30 7.44 -18.30 -14.08
CA PRO A 30 7.27 -16.85 -14.18
C PRO A 30 7.58 -16.10 -12.88
N LEU A 31 8.21 -14.92 -13.00
CA LEU A 31 8.65 -14.10 -11.86
C LEU A 31 8.12 -12.67 -11.98
N TYR A 32 7.51 -12.18 -10.90
CA TYR A 32 7.12 -10.77 -10.75
C TYR A 32 8.11 -10.06 -9.83
N VAL A 33 8.75 -9.01 -10.33
CA VAL A 33 9.72 -8.19 -9.58
C VAL A 33 9.16 -6.79 -9.39
N TYR A 34 9.10 -6.34 -8.13
CA TYR A 34 8.62 -5.01 -7.78
C TYR A 34 9.78 -4.16 -7.23
N SER A 35 9.91 -2.94 -7.72
CA SER A 35 10.87 -1.97 -7.20
C SER A 35 10.26 -1.18 -6.04
N ARG A 36 10.91 -1.21 -4.87
CA ARG A 36 10.57 -0.36 -3.73
C ARG A 36 10.81 1.11 -4.06
N ALA A 37 11.88 1.43 -4.77
CA ALA A 37 12.23 2.79 -5.19
C ALA A 37 11.13 3.38 -6.10
N ALA A 38 10.65 2.62 -7.09
CA ALA A 38 9.56 3.03 -7.97
C ALA A 38 8.25 3.27 -7.18
N LEU A 39 7.86 2.33 -6.32
CA LEU A 39 6.65 2.47 -5.48
C LEU A 39 6.73 3.70 -4.57
N THR A 40 7.91 3.92 -3.96
CA THR A 40 8.17 5.06 -3.07
C THR A 40 8.13 6.38 -3.84
N ALA A 41 8.77 6.45 -5.01
CA ALA A 41 8.77 7.64 -5.84
C ALA A 41 7.35 8.01 -6.31
N ALA A 42 6.56 7.01 -6.73
CA ALA A 42 5.18 7.22 -7.14
C ALA A 42 4.33 7.77 -5.98
N TRP A 43 4.44 7.17 -4.79
CA TRP A 43 3.70 7.66 -3.62
C TRP A 43 4.14 9.08 -3.22
N ASN A 44 5.44 9.36 -3.19
CA ASN A 44 5.98 10.67 -2.88
C ASN A 44 5.51 11.76 -3.85
N ALA A 45 5.34 11.43 -5.13
CA ALA A 45 4.81 12.37 -6.13
C ALA A 45 3.37 12.80 -5.78
N TYR A 46 2.50 11.84 -5.43
CA TYR A 46 1.13 12.15 -4.99
C TYR A 46 1.12 12.88 -3.64
N ALA A 47 1.88 12.41 -2.65
CA ALA A 47 1.96 13.03 -1.34
C ALA A 47 2.46 14.48 -1.42
N GLY A 48 3.48 14.73 -2.25
CA GLY A 48 4.00 16.07 -2.53
C GLY A 48 2.97 16.97 -3.19
N ALA A 49 2.21 16.48 -4.18
CA ALA A 49 1.15 17.24 -4.83
C ALA A 49 -0.03 17.57 -3.87
N CYS A 50 -0.25 16.72 -2.86
CA CYS A 50 -1.25 16.94 -1.81
C CYS A 50 -0.75 17.81 -0.64
N ALA A 51 0.55 18.11 -0.57
CA ALA A 51 1.12 18.87 0.55
C ALA A 51 0.43 20.24 0.71
N GLY A 52 0.13 20.60 1.96
CA GLY A 52 -0.58 21.84 2.29
C GLY A 52 -2.09 21.82 2.03
N ARG A 53 -2.65 20.71 1.52
CA ARG A 53 -4.09 20.52 1.30
C ARG A 53 -4.67 19.62 2.38
N ARG A 54 -5.97 19.74 2.65
CA ARG A 54 -6.72 18.75 3.46
C ARG A 54 -7.00 17.48 2.63
N ALA A 55 -5.94 16.77 2.26
CA ALA A 55 -6.00 15.57 1.43
C ALA A 55 -5.05 14.50 1.96
N THR A 56 -5.44 13.23 1.80
CA THR A 56 -4.62 12.06 2.13
C THR A 56 -4.56 11.13 0.92
N VAL A 57 -3.41 10.49 0.71
CA VAL A 57 -3.21 9.54 -0.40
C VAL A 57 -3.59 8.14 0.07
N HIS A 58 -4.56 7.52 -0.62
CA HIS A 58 -5.02 6.17 -0.34
C HIS A 58 -4.67 5.23 -1.48
N VAL A 59 -4.00 4.11 -1.18
CA VAL A 59 -3.65 3.08 -2.17
C VAL A 59 -4.81 2.10 -2.30
N ALA A 60 -5.29 1.92 -3.53
CA ALA A 60 -6.33 0.94 -3.83
C ALA A 60 -5.77 -0.48 -3.75
N VAL A 61 -6.23 -1.27 -2.77
CA VAL A 61 -5.68 -2.61 -2.48
C VAL A 61 -5.92 -3.58 -3.64
N LYS A 62 -7.03 -3.43 -4.36
CA LYS A 62 -7.36 -4.21 -5.56
C LYS A 62 -6.33 -4.09 -6.69
N ALA A 63 -5.51 -3.04 -6.71
CA ALA A 63 -4.47 -2.88 -7.72
C ALA A 63 -3.29 -3.84 -7.47
N ASN A 64 -2.93 -4.05 -6.20
CA ASN A 64 -1.92 -5.02 -5.80
C ASN A 64 -2.03 -5.32 -4.30
N SER A 65 -2.55 -6.51 -3.97
CA SER A 65 -2.78 -6.91 -2.58
C SER A 65 -1.62 -7.71 -1.97
N ASN A 66 -0.44 -7.73 -2.61
CA ASN A 66 0.74 -8.39 -2.07
C ASN A 66 1.16 -7.71 -0.76
N LEU A 67 1.35 -8.49 0.31
CA LEU A 67 1.64 -7.96 1.65
C LEU A 67 2.94 -7.13 1.71
N ALA A 68 3.97 -7.51 0.95
CA ALA A 68 5.22 -6.77 0.93
C ALA A 68 5.06 -5.41 0.23
N VAL A 69 4.27 -5.35 -0.85
CA VAL A 69 3.93 -4.09 -1.54
C VAL A 69 3.09 -3.18 -0.64
N LEU A 70 2.05 -3.73 0.00
CA LEU A 70 1.23 -2.98 0.96
C LEU A 70 2.07 -2.47 2.14
N ASN A 71 3.04 -3.25 2.62
CA ASN A 71 3.92 -2.85 3.71
C ASN A 71 4.80 -1.65 3.33
N VAL A 72 5.29 -1.57 2.09
CA VAL A 72 6.03 -0.39 1.61
C VAL A 72 5.17 0.86 1.78
N PHE A 73 3.92 0.84 1.32
CA PHE A 73 3.02 1.98 1.43
C PHE A 73 2.60 2.29 2.88
N ALA A 74 2.39 1.26 3.71
CA ALA A 74 2.08 1.44 5.12
C ALA A 74 3.22 2.18 5.85
N ARG A 75 4.49 1.82 5.56
CA ARG A 75 5.68 2.49 6.12
C ARG A 75 5.85 3.92 5.64
N LEU A 76 5.34 4.26 4.45
CA LEU A 76 5.29 5.63 3.94
C LEU A 76 4.16 6.47 4.57
N GLY A 77 3.24 5.84 5.31
CA GLY A 77 2.10 6.51 5.92
C GLY A 77 0.90 6.66 5.00
N ALA A 78 0.82 5.86 3.93
CA ALA A 78 -0.36 5.83 3.06
C ALA A 78 -1.62 5.39 3.82
N GLY A 79 -2.77 5.93 3.41
CA GLY A 79 -4.05 5.28 3.66
C GLY A 79 -4.30 4.14 2.67
N PHE A 80 -5.36 3.38 2.89
CA PHE A 80 -5.77 2.29 2.00
C PHE A 80 -7.23 2.44 1.59
N ASP A 81 -7.53 2.08 0.35
CA ASP A 81 -8.89 1.96 -0.17
C ASP A 81 -9.19 0.49 -0.43
N ILE A 82 -10.22 -0.02 0.25
CA ILE A 82 -10.64 -1.42 0.24
C ILE A 82 -12.10 -1.56 -0.21
N VAL A 83 -12.42 -2.73 -0.73
CA VAL A 83 -13.75 -3.13 -1.17
C VAL A 83 -14.26 -4.39 -0.46
N SER A 84 -13.45 -5.03 0.38
CA SER A 84 -13.86 -6.24 1.14
C SER A 84 -13.16 -6.34 2.51
N GLY A 85 -13.76 -7.13 3.43
CA GLY A 85 -13.11 -7.48 4.69
C GLY A 85 -11.78 -8.23 4.53
N GLY A 86 -11.63 -9.06 3.49
CA GLY A 86 -10.38 -9.76 3.20
C GLY A 86 -9.21 -8.81 2.86
N GLU A 87 -9.51 -7.69 2.20
CA GLU A 87 -8.52 -6.64 1.94
C GLU A 87 -8.15 -5.88 3.20
N LEU A 88 -9.12 -5.62 4.10
CA LEU A 88 -8.83 -5.04 5.42
C LEU A 88 -7.84 -5.93 6.19
N ALA A 89 -8.06 -7.24 6.21
CA ALA A 89 -7.18 -8.19 6.88
C ALA A 89 -5.74 -8.12 6.32
N ARG A 90 -5.59 -8.03 4.99
CA ARG A 90 -4.27 -7.86 4.35
C ARG A 90 -3.61 -6.54 4.70
N VAL A 91 -4.37 -5.44 4.73
CA VAL A 91 -3.84 -4.12 5.14
C VAL A 91 -3.31 -4.17 6.57
N LEU A 92 -4.06 -4.75 7.50
CA LEU A 92 -3.63 -4.90 8.89
C LEU A 92 -2.38 -5.79 9.01
N ALA A 93 -2.36 -6.92 8.30
CA ALA A 93 -1.20 -7.82 8.28
C ALA A 93 0.06 -7.16 7.69
N ALA A 94 -0.11 -6.24 6.75
CA ALA A 94 0.98 -5.46 6.16
C ALA A 94 1.45 -4.29 7.04
N GLY A 95 0.82 -4.04 8.20
CA GLY A 95 1.13 -2.94 9.11
C GLY A 95 0.39 -1.64 8.82
N GLY A 96 -0.60 -1.65 7.93
CA GLY A 96 -1.52 -0.54 7.73
C GLY A 96 -2.47 -0.38 8.90
N LYS A 97 -3.04 0.83 9.05
CA LYS A 97 -3.93 1.16 10.18
C LYS A 97 -5.37 1.26 9.71
N ALA A 98 -6.29 0.59 10.38
CA ALA A 98 -7.72 0.65 10.05
C ALA A 98 -8.30 2.08 10.10
N GLU A 99 -7.75 2.98 10.93
CA GLU A 99 -8.18 4.39 11.02
C GLU A 99 -7.86 5.21 9.78
N ASN A 100 -6.91 4.72 8.97
CA ASN A 100 -6.49 5.31 7.71
C ASN A 100 -6.98 4.48 6.50
N THR A 101 -7.97 3.61 6.70
CA THR A 101 -8.54 2.76 5.65
C THR A 101 -9.98 3.20 5.34
N VAL A 102 -10.29 3.34 4.06
CA VAL A 102 -11.63 3.69 3.56
C VAL A 102 -12.23 2.48 2.85
N PHE A 103 -13.52 2.21 3.12
CA PHE A 103 -14.26 1.13 2.47
C PHE A 103 -15.19 1.70 1.38
N SER A 104 -14.75 1.64 0.11
CA SER A 104 -15.43 2.24 -1.05
C SER A 104 -16.42 1.31 -1.78
N GLY A 105 -16.47 0.01 -1.46
CA GLY A 105 -17.37 -0.95 -2.12
C GLY A 105 -18.88 -0.70 -1.91
N VAL A 106 -19.70 -0.98 -2.94
CA VAL A 106 -21.17 -0.81 -2.93
C VAL A 106 -21.94 -2.04 -2.42
N GLY A 107 -21.29 -3.21 -2.35
CA GLY A 107 -21.89 -4.49 -1.93
C GLY A 107 -21.60 -4.84 -0.48
N LYS A 108 -21.75 -3.89 0.45
CA LYS A 108 -21.45 -4.14 1.87
C LYS A 108 -22.54 -5.03 2.49
N HIS A 109 -22.18 -6.20 3.01
CA HIS A 109 -23.10 -6.95 3.84
C HIS A 109 -23.34 -6.26 5.18
N ALA A 110 -24.51 -6.50 5.79
CA ALA A 110 -24.88 -5.87 7.05
C ALA A 110 -23.84 -6.09 8.16
N ASP A 111 -23.17 -7.24 8.15
CA ASP A 111 -22.10 -7.59 9.07
C ASP A 111 -20.82 -6.77 8.82
N GLU A 112 -20.43 -6.58 7.57
CA GLU A 112 -19.28 -5.73 7.21
C GLU A 112 -19.51 -4.26 7.61
N MET A 113 -20.75 -3.77 7.48
CA MET A 113 -21.13 -2.44 7.97
C MET A 113 -21.09 -2.35 9.49
N ARG A 114 -21.55 -3.39 10.20
CA ARG A 114 -21.47 -3.48 11.67
C ARG A 114 -20.02 -3.46 12.15
N ASP A 115 -19.14 -4.25 11.55
CA ASP A 115 -17.72 -4.33 11.91
C ASP A 115 -17.00 -3.00 11.66
N ALA A 116 -17.28 -2.35 10.51
CA ALA A 116 -16.73 -1.03 10.20
C ALA A 116 -17.21 0.03 11.21
N LEU A 117 -18.49 0.01 11.60
CA LEU A 117 -19.04 0.94 12.61
C LEU A 117 -18.51 0.66 14.02
N ALA A 118 -18.33 -0.61 14.40
CA ALA A 118 -17.75 -1.01 15.68
C ALA A 118 -16.28 -0.57 15.77
N GLY A 119 -15.49 -0.81 14.71
CA GLY A 119 -14.11 -0.33 14.60
C GLY A 119 -14.02 1.19 14.67
N ARG A 120 -14.94 1.92 14.01
CA ARG A 120 -15.02 3.38 14.05
C ARG A 120 -15.32 3.91 15.46
N ARG A 121 -16.19 3.25 16.24
CA ARG A 121 -16.46 3.61 17.64
C ARG A 121 -15.24 3.39 18.53
N GLN A 122 -14.54 2.27 18.39
CA GLN A 122 -13.31 2.00 19.14
C GLN A 122 -12.21 3.02 18.84
N MET A 123 -12.12 3.48 17.58
CA MET A 123 -11.18 4.53 17.18
C MET A 123 -11.54 5.93 17.70
N LEU A 124 -12.84 6.27 17.71
CA LEU A 124 -13.32 7.53 18.31
C LEU A 124 -13.07 7.56 19.82
N GLN A 125 -13.33 6.46 20.53
CA GLN A 125 -13.09 6.36 21.97
C GLN A 125 -11.60 6.52 22.31
N ARG A 126 -10.71 5.82 21.60
CA ARG A 126 -9.25 5.95 21.78
C ARG A 126 -8.71 7.35 21.51
N ARG A 127 -9.33 8.12 20.61
CA ARG A 127 -8.94 9.52 20.33
C ARG A 127 -9.41 10.51 21.40
N ILE A 128 -10.44 10.15 22.17
CA ILE A 128 -10.87 10.91 23.34
C ILE A 128 -9.94 10.60 24.53
N ASP A 129 -9.64 9.31 24.74
CA ASP A 129 -8.84 8.86 25.89
C ASP A 129 -7.33 9.22 25.78
N SER A 130 -6.82 9.49 24.57
CA SER A 130 -5.42 9.92 24.33
C SER A 130 -5.21 11.44 24.35
N ARG A 131 -6.26 12.20 24.69
CA ARG A 131 -6.24 13.66 24.85
C ARG A 131 -6.61 14.11 26.27
N ALA A 132 -6.72 13.17 27.21
CA ALA A 132 -6.83 13.41 28.65
C ALA A 132 -5.50 13.06 29.33
#